data_AF-A0A7W9L710-F1
#
_entry.id   AF-A0A7W9L710-F1
#
_cell.length_a   1.000
_cell.length_b   1.000
_cell.length_c   1.000
_cell.angle_alpha   90.00
_cell.angle_beta   90.00
_cell.angle_gamma   90.00
#
_symmetry.space_group_name_H-M   'P 1'
#
loop_
_entity.id
_entity.type
_entity.pdbx_description
1 polymer ?
#
loop_
_entity_poly.entity_id
_entity_poly.type
_entity_poly.pdbx_seq_one_letter_code
_entity_poly.pdbx_strand_id
1 'polypeptide(L)'
;MATVKTDAEKLADAKAEAEASRERLRAVQEAEAPILAAADEITKAIQLPYAETFVSIMAGKEAKAFREVLEAHVAASLDDIPKSAATLVAEGTKQKAERLLTTMQLSLESGQTRVASLQPLPPADPEAVPVTPSPAET
;
A
#
# COMPACT_ATOMS: atom_id res chain seq x y z
N MET A 1 -28.27 -51.56 22.15
CA MET A 1 -27.98 -50.54 23.18
C MET A 1 -26.93 -49.61 22.61
N ALA A 2 -27.24 -48.32 22.45
CA ALA A 2 -26.24 -47.33 22.04
C ALA A 2 -25.48 -46.87 23.29
N THR A 3 -24.16 -47.06 23.30
CA THR A 3 -23.28 -46.61 24.38
C THR A 3 -23.21 -45.09 24.34
N VAL A 4 -23.70 -44.42 25.39
CA VAL A 4 -23.64 -42.96 25.51
C VAL A 4 -22.24 -42.56 25.95
N LYS A 5 -21.53 -41.81 25.10
CA LYS A 5 -20.20 -41.26 25.42
C LYS A 5 -20.25 -40.35 26.65
N THR A 6 -19.22 -40.47 27.48
CA THR A 6 -18.99 -39.57 28.62
C THR A 6 -18.66 -38.16 28.14
N ASP A 7 -18.86 -37.15 28.99
CA ASP A 7 -18.58 -35.76 28.62
C ASP A 7 -17.07 -35.51 28.38
N ALA A 8 -16.20 -36.29 29.01
CA ALA A 8 -14.76 -36.27 28.74
C ALA A 8 -14.43 -36.78 27.33
N GLU A 9 -15.10 -37.84 26.86
CA GLU A 9 -14.93 -38.38 25.50
C GLU A 9 -15.47 -37.40 24.46
N LYS A 10 -16.62 -36.76 24.69
CA LYS A 10 -17.15 -35.72 23.81
C LYS A 10 -16.21 -34.52 23.69
N LEU A 11 -15.59 -34.11 24.80
CA LEU A 11 -14.63 -33.00 24.81
C LEU A 11 -13.33 -33.36 24.07
N ALA A 12 -12.86 -34.61 24.19
CA ALA A 12 -11.70 -35.10 23.45
C ALA A 12 -11.97 -35.15 21.94
N ASP A 13 -13.14 -35.66 21.54
CA ASP A 13 -13.57 -35.70 20.14
C ASP A 13 -13.67 -34.27 19.54
N ALA A 14 -14.28 -33.34 20.27
CA ALA A 14 -14.42 -31.95 19.82
C ALA A 14 -13.06 -31.25 19.65
N LYS A 15 -12.07 -31.54 20.51
CA LYS A 15 -10.71 -31.01 20.35
C LYS A 15 -10.01 -31.60 19.13
N ALA A 16 -10.12 -32.91 18.92
CA ALA A 16 -9.55 -33.57 17.76
C ALA A 16 -10.16 -33.05 16.44
N GLU A 17 -11.48 -32.82 16.40
CA GLU A 17 -12.16 -32.24 15.25
C GLU A 17 -11.74 -30.78 15.00
N ALA A 18 -11.57 -29.98 16.05
CA ALA A 18 -11.07 -28.61 15.94
C ALA A 18 -9.63 -28.54 15.42
N GLU A 19 -8.76 -29.47 15.85
CA GLU A 19 -7.38 -29.57 15.38
C GLU A 19 -7.32 -30.01 13.91
N ALA A 20 -8.07 -31.06 13.54
CA ALA A 20 -8.19 -31.50 12.16
C ALA A 20 -8.76 -30.39 11.24
N SER A 21 -9.72 -29.60 11.74
CA SER A 21 -10.27 -28.46 10.99
C SER A 21 -9.24 -27.35 10.79
N ARG A 22 -8.40 -27.06 11.78
CA ARG A 22 -7.31 -26.08 11.68
C ARG A 22 -6.24 -26.55 10.68
N GLU A 23 -5.89 -27.83 10.69
CA GLU A 23 -4.94 -28.40 9.75
C GLU A 23 -5.45 -28.32 8.31
N ARG A 24 -6.72 -28.64 8.07
CA ARG A 24 -7.37 -28.46 6.75
C ARG A 24 -7.36 -27.00 6.31
N LEU A 25 -7.66 -26.06 7.20
CA LEU A 25 -7.63 -24.63 6.89
C LEU A 25 -6.21 -24.17 6.52
N ARG A 26 -5.18 -24.62 7.25
CA ARG A 26 -3.79 -24.32 6.91
C ARG A 26 -3.43 -24.90 5.53
N ALA A 27 -3.78 -26.15 5.25
CA ALA A 27 -3.52 -26.77 3.95
C ALA A 27 -4.20 -26.03 2.79
N VAL A 28 -5.44 -25.55 2.99
CA VAL A 28 -6.13 -24.71 1.99
C VAL A 28 -5.41 -23.38 1.79
N GLN A 29 -5.01 -22.70 2.88
CA GLN A 29 -4.27 -21.43 2.78
C GLN A 29 -2.92 -21.59 2.08
N GLU A 30 -2.18 -22.65 2.38
CA GLU A 30 -0.90 -22.96 1.72
C GLU A 30 -1.09 -23.26 0.23
N ALA A 31 -2.17 -23.96 -0.13
CA ALA A 31 -2.52 -24.23 -1.53
C ALA A 31 -2.99 -22.98 -2.29
N GLU A 32 -3.69 -22.06 -1.64
CA GLU A 32 -4.18 -20.82 -2.24
C GLU A 32 -3.11 -19.73 -2.33
N ALA A 33 -2.13 -19.71 -1.42
CA ALA A 33 -1.05 -18.73 -1.37
C ALA A 33 -0.35 -18.48 -2.73
N PRO A 34 0.08 -19.49 -3.52
CA PRO A 34 0.70 -19.25 -4.81
C PRO A 34 -0.27 -18.67 -5.85
N ILE A 35 -1.56 -19.01 -5.78
CA ILE A 35 -2.59 -18.47 -6.69
C ILE A 35 -2.80 -16.98 -6.38
N LEU A 36 -2.91 -16.64 -5.10
CA LEU A 36 -3.04 -15.26 -4.65
C LEU A 36 -1.80 -14.43 -4.99
N ALA A 37 -0.60 -14.99 -4.81
CA ALA A 37 0.65 -14.34 -5.19
C ALA A 37 0.73 -14.08 -6.70
N ALA A 38 0.35 -15.06 -7.53
CA ALA A 38 0.31 -14.89 -8.98
C ALA A 38 -0.72 -13.83 -9.41
N ALA A 39 -1.89 -13.81 -8.76
CA ALA A 39 -2.92 -12.79 -9.02
C ALA A 39 -2.46 -11.38 -8.62
N ASP A 40 -1.72 -11.25 -7.52
CA ASP A 40 -1.12 -9.98 -7.09
C ASP A 40 -0.09 -9.47 -8.11
N GLU A 41 0.80 -10.33 -8.61
CA GLU A 41 1.77 -9.96 -9.64
C GLU A 41 1.10 -9.52 -10.96
N ILE A 42 0.06 -10.23 -11.41
CA ILE A 42 -0.73 -9.81 -12.58
C ILE A 42 -1.39 -8.45 -12.35
N THR A 43 -1.95 -8.24 -11.15
CA THR A 43 -2.59 -6.97 -10.79
C THR A 43 -1.58 -5.82 -10.79
N LYS A 44 -0.38 -6.03 -10.23
CA LYS A 44 0.70 -5.04 -10.27
C LYS A 44 1.11 -4.70 -11.70
N ALA A 45 1.28 -5.71 -12.55
CA ALA A 45 1.64 -5.52 -13.96
C ALA A 45 0.59 -4.72 -14.73
N ILE A 46 -0.71 -4.93 -14.46
CA ILE A 46 -1.79 -4.13 -15.06
C ILE A 46 -1.74 -2.68 -14.57
N GLN A 47 -1.46 -2.45 -13.29
CA GLN A 47 -1.50 -1.12 -12.68
C GLN A 47 -0.28 -0.26 -12.99
N LEU A 48 0.88 -0.87 -13.21
CA LEU A 48 2.15 -0.18 -13.40
C LEU A 48 2.11 0.87 -14.54
N PRO A 49 1.62 0.55 -15.76
CA PRO A 49 1.57 1.53 -16.85
C PRO A 49 0.71 2.76 -16.53
N TYR A 50 -0.36 2.60 -15.74
CA TYR A 50 -1.20 3.71 -15.32
C TYR A 50 -0.47 4.62 -14.32
N ALA A 51 0.26 4.02 -13.37
CA ALA A 51 1.07 4.76 -12.41
C ALA A 51 2.21 5.53 -13.11
N GLU A 52 2.87 4.90 -14.08
CA GLU A 52 3.92 5.53 -14.89
C GLU A 52 3.36 6.67 -15.75
N THR A 53 2.22 6.47 -16.39
CA THR A 53 1.54 7.50 -17.19
C THR A 53 1.17 8.71 -16.32
N PHE A 54 0.64 8.45 -15.12
CA PHE A 54 0.33 9.50 -14.16
C PHE A 54 1.58 10.32 -13.76
N VAL A 55 2.68 9.64 -13.42
CA VAL A 55 3.95 10.32 -13.10
C VAL A 55 4.46 11.11 -14.30
N SER A 56 4.38 10.55 -15.52
CA SER A 56 4.79 11.25 -16.74
C SER A 56 3.99 12.53 -16.99
N ILE A 57 2.66 12.51 -16.77
CA ILE A 57 1.81 13.70 -16.89
C ILE A 57 2.20 14.74 -15.85
N MET A 58 2.33 14.32 -14.58
CA MET A 58 2.62 15.22 -13.46
C MET A 58 4.05 15.78 -13.49
N ALA A 59 5.01 15.04 -14.03
CA ALA A 59 6.40 15.48 -14.25
C ALA A 59 6.58 16.23 -15.59
N GLY A 60 5.56 16.24 -16.45
CA GLY A 60 5.57 16.86 -17.77
C GLY A 60 5.78 18.38 -17.75
N LYS A 61 6.10 18.94 -18.92
CA LYS A 61 6.43 20.38 -19.08
C LYS A 61 5.26 21.26 -18.67
N GLU A 62 4.04 20.89 -19.03
CA GLU A 62 2.81 21.63 -18.78
C GLU A 62 2.50 21.65 -17.28
N ALA A 63 2.58 20.50 -16.61
CA ALA A 63 2.38 20.39 -15.17
C ALA A 63 3.45 21.15 -14.38
N LYS A 64 4.71 21.13 -14.87
CA LYS A 64 5.81 21.91 -14.30
C LYS A 64 5.56 23.42 -14.45
N ALA A 65 5.25 23.88 -15.66
CA ALA A 65 4.95 25.29 -15.91
C ALA A 65 3.77 25.77 -15.07
N PHE A 66 2.73 24.95 -14.91
CA PHE A 66 1.61 25.29 -14.04
C PHE A 66 2.03 25.42 -12.56
N ARG A 67 2.90 24.54 -12.05
CA ARG A 67 3.45 24.69 -10.69
C ARG A 67 4.28 25.96 -10.54
N GLU A 68 5.14 26.28 -11.51
CA GLU A 68 5.94 27.51 -11.50
C GLU A 68 5.05 28.77 -11.46
N VAL A 69 3.92 28.76 -12.19
CA VAL A 69 2.92 29.83 -12.13
C VAL A 69 2.26 29.93 -10.76
N LEU A 70 1.91 28.80 -10.13
CA LEU A 70 1.36 28.79 -8.78
C LEU A 70 2.37 29.30 -7.74
N GLU A 71 3.63 28.87 -7.81
CA GLU A 71 4.72 29.33 -6.95
C GLU A 71 4.94 30.84 -7.08
N ALA A 72 4.99 31.35 -8.33
CA ALA A 72 5.10 32.78 -8.59
C ALA A 72 3.88 33.56 -8.07
N HIS A 73 2.67 33.02 -8.21
CA HIS A 73 1.45 33.63 -7.68
C HIS A 73 1.50 33.73 -6.15
N VAL A 74 1.83 32.63 -5.46
CA VAL A 74 1.96 32.60 -3.99
C VAL A 74 3.02 33.58 -3.50
N ALA A 75 4.18 33.64 -4.17
CA ALA A 75 5.26 34.56 -3.82
C ALA A 75 4.90 36.04 -4.04
N ALA A 76 4.11 36.33 -5.08
CA ALA A 76 3.65 37.68 -5.39
C ALA A 76 2.45 38.13 -4.54
N SER A 77 1.72 37.20 -3.93
CA SER A 77 0.58 37.50 -3.07
C SER A 77 1.02 37.96 -1.67
N LEU A 78 0.95 39.27 -1.45
CA LEU A 78 0.84 39.85 -0.11
C LEU A 78 -0.39 39.23 0.55
N ASP A 79 -0.23 38.70 1.77
CA ASP A 79 -1.22 37.87 2.48
C ASP A 79 -2.68 38.17 2.14
N ASP A 80 -3.45 37.11 1.82
CA ASP A 80 -4.90 37.19 1.90
C ASP A 80 -5.23 37.64 3.33
N ILE A 81 -5.76 38.86 3.46
CA ILE A 81 -6.26 39.37 4.73
C ILE A 81 -7.15 38.26 5.31
N PRO A 82 -6.84 37.71 6.50
CA PRO A 82 -7.67 36.68 7.09
C PRO A 82 -9.08 37.27 7.23
N LYS A 83 -10.01 36.79 6.39
CA LYS A 83 -11.42 37.19 6.53
C LYS A 83 -11.86 36.74 7.92
N SER A 84 -12.49 37.66 8.63
CA SER A 84 -12.89 37.43 10.02
C SER A 84 -13.62 36.09 10.16
N ALA A 85 -13.40 35.42 11.28
CA ALA A 85 -13.88 34.06 11.59
C ALA A 85 -15.40 33.83 11.44
N ALA A 86 -16.17 34.86 11.07
CA ALA A 86 -17.58 34.79 10.74
C ALA A 86 -17.86 34.23 9.32
N THR A 87 -16.87 34.12 8.42
CA THR A 87 -17.06 33.60 7.06
C THR A 87 -16.22 32.35 6.80
N LEU A 88 -16.65 31.22 7.38
CA LEU A 88 -16.03 29.88 7.27
C LEU A 88 -15.89 29.30 5.84
N VAL A 89 -16.22 30.03 4.77
CA VAL A 89 -16.52 29.43 3.44
C VAL A 89 -15.73 30.05 2.27
N ALA A 90 -14.95 31.12 2.45
CA ALA A 90 -14.20 31.72 1.34
C ALA A 90 -12.69 31.57 1.53
N GLU A 91 -12.13 30.46 1.01
CA GLU A 91 -10.68 30.27 0.86
C GLU A 91 -10.09 31.46 0.09
N GLY A 92 -9.01 32.03 0.63
CA GLY A 92 -8.25 33.08 -0.04
C GLY A 92 -7.59 32.58 -1.33
N THR A 93 -7.29 33.47 -2.28
CA THR A 93 -6.69 33.06 -3.57
C THR A 93 -5.28 32.50 -3.38
N LYS A 94 -4.50 33.07 -2.45
CA LYS A 94 -3.17 32.57 -2.04
C LYS A 94 -3.29 31.21 -1.37
N GLN A 95 -4.20 31.09 -0.40
CA GLN A 95 -4.44 29.82 0.32
C GLN A 95 -4.84 28.70 -0.66
N LYS A 96 -5.69 29.02 -1.64
CA LYS A 96 -6.08 28.10 -2.70
C LYS A 96 -4.90 27.68 -3.57
N ALA A 97 -4.04 28.62 -3.96
CA ALA A 97 -2.85 28.34 -4.73
C ALA A 97 -1.84 27.47 -3.95
N GLU A 98 -1.63 27.75 -2.66
CA GLU A 98 -0.79 26.94 -1.76
C GLU A 98 -1.32 25.51 -1.61
N ARG A 99 -2.64 25.36 -1.41
CA ARG A 99 -3.28 24.04 -1.34
C ARG A 99 -3.14 23.28 -2.65
N LEU A 100 -3.33 23.93 -3.80
CA LEU A 100 -3.14 23.28 -5.11
C LEU A 100 -1.69 22.87 -5.32
N LEU A 101 -0.73 23.75 -5.02
CA LEU A 101 0.70 23.47 -5.14
C LEU A 101 1.09 22.26 -4.28
N THR A 102 0.66 22.25 -3.01
CA THR A 102 0.89 21.15 -2.07
C THR A 102 0.27 19.86 -2.59
N THR A 103 -0.98 19.92 -3.05
CA THR A 103 -1.70 18.76 -3.60
C THR A 103 -0.95 18.17 -4.79
N MET A 104 -0.46 19.01 -5.71
CA MET A 104 0.29 18.56 -6.88
C MET A 104 1.62 17.90 -6.52
N GLN A 105 2.36 18.47 -5.56
CA GLN A 105 3.62 17.91 -5.07
C GLN A 105 3.41 16.55 -4.41
N LEU A 106 2.47 16.46 -3.47
CA LEU A 106 2.12 15.20 -2.80
C LEU A 106 1.61 14.14 -3.78
N SER A 107 0.83 14.56 -4.79
CA SER A 107 0.33 13.64 -5.80
C SER A 107 1.46 13.08 -6.67
N LEU A 108 2.44 13.90 -7.06
CA LEU A 108 3.61 13.44 -7.82
C LEU A 108 4.45 12.45 -7.01
N GLU A 109 4.74 12.77 -5.74
CA GLU A 109 5.49 11.88 -4.83
C GLU A 109 4.75 10.56 -4.59
N SER A 110 3.44 10.61 -4.37
CA SER A 110 2.59 9.43 -4.21
C SER A 110 2.58 8.57 -5.48
N GLY A 111 2.51 9.20 -6.66
CA GLY A 111 2.64 8.50 -7.95
C GLY A 111 3.98 7.79 -8.11
N GLN A 112 5.09 8.45 -7.76
CA GLN A 112 6.44 7.86 -7.80
C GLN A 112 6.57 6.69 -6.82
N THR A 113 6.06 6.84 -5.60
CA THR A 113 6.01 5.77 -4.60
C THR A 113 5.18 4.59 -5.09
N ARG A 114 4.05 4.87 -5.77
CA ARG A 114 3.20 3.82 -6.36
C ARG A 114 3.94 3.05 -7.44
N VAL A 115 4.62 3.73 -8.36
CA VAL A 115 5.47 3.09 -9.38
C VAL A 115 6.50 2.18 -8.70
N ALA A 116 7.23 2.68 -7.70
CA ALA A 116 8.22 1.88 -6.98
C ALA A 116 7.61 0.63 -6.32
N SER A 117 6.42 0.75 -5.72
CA SER A 117 5.72 -0.38 -5.09
C SER A 117 5.18 -1.43 -6.09
N LEU A 118 5.02 -1.05 -7.34
CA LEU A 118 4.47 -1.89 -8.41
C LEU A 118 5.56 -2.50 -9.29
N GLN A 119 6.81 -2.07 -9.14
CA GLN A 119 7.92 -2.67 -9.87
C GLN A 119 8.05 -4.14 -9.51
N PRO A 120 8.35 -5.01 -10.49
CA PRO A 120 8.65 -6.41 -10.21
C PRO A 120 9.77 -6.50 -9.18
N LEU A 121 9.59 -7.34 -8.17
CA LEU A 121 10.70 -7.68 -7.28
C LEU A 121 11.81 -8.32 -8.13
N PRO A 122 13.08 -7.92 -7.95
CA PRO A 122 14.17 -8.62 -8.60
C PRO A 122 14.09 -10.11 -8.23
N PRO A 123 14.39 -11.02 -9.17
CA PRO A 123 14.35 -12.44 -8.88
C PRO A 123 15.24 -12.73 -7.66
N ALA A 124 14.69 -13.45 -6.68
CA ALA A 124 15.45 -13.89 -5.53
C ALA A 124 16.65 -14.72 -6.03
N ASP A 125 17.86 -14.31 -5.67
CA ASP A 125 19.07 -15.01 -6.03
C ASP A 125 19.03 -16.42 -5.39
N PRO A 126 19.03 -17.51 -6.18
CA PRO A 126 18.96 -18.87 -5.65
C PRO A 126 20.18 -19.26 -4.77
N GLU A 127 21.24 -18.43 -4.72
CA GLU A 127 22.42 -18.67 -3.88
C GLU A 127 22.36 -18.05 -2.47
N ALA A 128 21.26 -17.40 -2.06
CA ALA A 128 21.08 -16.94 -0.69
C ALA A 128 20.74 -18.12 0.25
N VAL A 129 21.68 -19.05 0.42
CA VAL A 129 21.62 -20.09 1.45
C VAL A 129 21.64 -19.39 2.81
N PRO A 130 20.71 -19.68 3.73
CA PRO A 130 20.79 -19.15 5.08
C PRO A 130 22.08 -19.67 5.72
N VAL A 131 23.06 -18.77 5.91
CA VAL A 131 24.24 -19.06 6.75
C VAL A 131 23.72 -19.38 8.14
N THR A 132 23.64 -20.68 8.42
CA THR A 132 23.46 -21.20 9.76
C THR A 132 24.73 -20.82 10.53
N PRO A 133 24.65 -20.05 11.63
CA PRO A 133 25.85 -19.78 12.41
C PRO A 133 26.37 -21.12 12.96
N SER A 134 27.58 -21.48 12.54
CA SER A 134 28.32 -22.61 13.10
C SER A 134 28.50 -22.38 14.61
N PRO A 135 28.22 -23.36 15.48
CA PRO A 135 28.46 -23.18 16.91
C PRO A 135 29.97 -23.03 17.11
N ALA A 136 30.36 -21.90 17.71
CA ALA A 136 31.74 -21.68 18.10
C ALA A 136 32.15 -22.77 19.10
N GLU A 137 33.11 -23.62 18.70
CA GLU A 137 33.88 -24.42 19.64
C GLU A 137 34.76 -23.46 20.46
N THR A 138 34.51 -23.36 21.77
CA THR A 138 35.54 -23.05 22.77
C THR A 138 35.16 -23.67 24.11
#